data_AF-A0A081CAR0-F1
#
_entry.id   AF-A0A081CAR0-F1
#
_cell.length_a   1.000
_cell.length_b   1.000
_cell.length_c   1.000
_cell.angle_alpha   90.00
_cell.angle_beta   90.00
_cell.angle_gamma   90.00
#
_symmetry.space_group_name_H-M   'P 1'
#
loop_
_entity.id
_entity.type
_entity.pdbx_description
1 polymer ?
#
loop_
_entity_poly.entity_id
_entity_poly.type
_entity_poly.pdbx_seq_one_letter_code
_entity_poly.pdbx_strand_id
1 'polypeptide(L)'
;MSHYKRRVGYTLLIVLLLCGCSRTTEVYERQTARNYAHLWYNSCNHVCGDYRACTPWSFWGWENCCGYQSHGGDCANFVSQSLIAGGHSDLSGGTPCRGYPCGKEEIGAKNLGDCLVKKGWMRTCGYRQAPPSNIQIGDVLIYHTNSCSDSDAHAAIVTYVNGSDVRISCHSSNQKDKAYTYMANIKPYYEWLHFTGNDNWQVCRLRFSEFSD
;
A
#
# COMPACT_ATOMS: atom_id res chain seq x y z
N MET A 1 -40.74 15.52 56.43
CA MET A 1 -40.92 14.66 55.22
C MET A 1 -40.83 15.58 54.00
N SER A 2 -39.63 15.70 53.42
CA SER A 2 -39.18 14.97 52.21
C SER A 2 -39.65 15.61 50.89
N HIS A 3 -38.93 16.63 50.43
CA HIS A 3 -38.87 17.00 49.02
C HIS A 3 -37.41 17.19 48.59
N TYR A 4 -36.72 16.08 48.38
CA TYR A 4 -35.44 16.06 47.68
C TYR A 4 -35.51 14.95 46.64
N LYS A 5 -35.84 15.29 45.39
CA LYS A 5 -35.61 14.38 44.25
C LYS A 5 -35.72 15.11 42.92
N ARG A 6 -34.79 14.76 42.05
CA ARG A 6 -34.71 15.00 40.59
C ARG A 6 -34.01 16.29 40.14
N ARG A 7 -32.68 16.27 40.21
CA ARG A 7 -31.78 16.93 39.24
C ARG A 7 -30.53 16.07 39.00
N VAL A 8 -30.67 14.90 38.36
CA VAL A 8 -29.50 14.08 37.93
C VAL A 8 -29.66 13.59 36.47
N GLY A 9 -30.71 13.99 35.75
CA GLY A 9 -31.06 13.40 34.46
C GLY A 9 -30.42 14.01 33.21
N TYR A 10 -29.78 15.18 33.28
CA TYR A 10 -29.41 15.94 32.07
C TYR A 10 -27.91 16.01 31.78
N THR A 11 -27.04 15.73 32.74
CA THR A 11 -25.58 15.80 32.51
C THR A 11 -25.04 14.56 31.79
N LEU A 12 -25.70 13.40 31.91
CA LEU A 12 -25.26 12.15 31.28
C LEU A 12 -25.57 12.07 29.77
N LEU A 13 -26.55 12.86 29.28
CA LEU A 13 -26.99 12.80 27.88
C LEU A 13 -26.10 13.62 26.94
N ILE A 14 -25.36 14.61 27.47
CA ILE A 14 -24.47 15.48 26.68
C ILE A 14 -23.13 14.79 26.38
N VAL A 15 -22.68 13.85 27.21
CA VAL A 15 -21.43 13.10 26.98
C VAL A 15 -21.57 12.06 25.86
N LEU A 16 -22.78 11.52 25.63
CA LEU A 16 -23.02 10.49 24.60
C LEU A 16 -23.15 11.05 23.18
N LEU A 17 -23.45 12.34 23.01
CA LEU A 17 -23.62 12.99 21.71
C LEU A 17 -22.32 13.56 21.11
N LEU A 18 -21.20 13.51 21.84
CA LEU A 18 -19.86 13.86 21.34
C LEU A 18 -19.07 12.67 20.79
N CYS A 19 -19.65 11.46 20.73
CA CYS A 19 -19.17 10.35 19.89
C CYS A 19 -19.52 10.59 18.39
N GLY A 20 -19.48 11.85 17.96
CA GLY A 20 -19.82 12.28 16.61
C GLY A 20 -18.74 11.87 15.63
N CYS A 21 -19.06 10.86 14.82
CA CYS A 21 -18.48 10.59 13.50
C CYS A 21 -16.96 10.69 13.43
N SER A 22 -16.25 9.69 13.96
CA SER A 22 -14.91 9.38 13.48
C SER A 22 -15.02 9.07 12.00
N ARG A 23 -14.72 10.04 11.14
CA ARG A 23 -14.38 9.74 9.74
C ARG A 23 -13.23 8.76 9.82
N THR A 24 -13.46 7.51 9.44
CA THR A 24 -12.41 6.52 9.28
C THR A 24 -11.56 7.01 8.11
N THR A 25 -10.59 7.89 8.37
CA THR A 25 -9.49 8.11 7.44
C THR A 25 -8.77 6.77 7.35
N GLU A 26 -8.76 6.16 6.17
CA GLU A 26 -8.01 4.93 5.93
C GLU A 26 -6.58 5.11 6.47
N VAL A 27 -6.21 4.30 7.46
CA VAL A 27 -4.89 4.34 8.08
C VAL A 27 -3.99 3.43 7.26
N TYR A 28 -2.91 3.99 6.72
CA TYR A 28 -1.91 3.19 6.00
C TYR A 28 -0.92 2.55 6.97
N GLU A 29 -1.06 1.25 7.19
CA GLU A 29 -0.21 0.42 8.03
C GLU A 29 0.99 -0.10 7.22
N ARG A 30 2.01 0.76 7.09
CA ARG A 30 3.27 0.49 6.37
C ARG A 30 3.92 -0.85 6.70
N GLN A 31 3.90 -1.23 7.98
CA GLN A 31 4.47 -2.50 8.42
C GLN A 31 3.68 -3.70 7.88
N THR A 32 2.36 -3.57 7.76
CA THR A 32 1.50 -4.61 7.15
C THR A 32 1.80 -4.74 5.67
N ALA A 33 1.97 -3.63 4.94
CA ALA A 33 2.40 -3.65 3.54
C ALA A 33 3.76 -4.33 3.35
N ARG A 34 4.74 -4.01 4.21
CA ARG A 34 6.04 -4.70 4.23
C ARG A 34 5.90 -6.19 4.50
N ASN A 35 5.16 -6.58 5.54
CA ASN A 35 5.00 -7.98 5.91
C ASN A 35 4.35 -8.78 4.78
N TYR A 36 3.37 -8.19 4.10
CA TYR A 36 2.76 -8.77 2.91
C TYR A 36 3.79 -8.97 1.80
N ALA A 37 4.57 -7.93 1.46
CA ALA A 37 5.60 -8.01 0.44
C ALA A 37 6.64 -9.10 0.77
N HIS A 38 7.10 -9.18 2.02
CA HIS A 38 8.05 -10.19 2.49
C HIS A 38 7.50 -11.62 2.46
N LEU A 39 6.20 -11.80 2.70
CA LEU A 39 5.55 -13.10 2.67
C LEU A 39 5.37 -13.60 1.22
N TRP A 40 5.01 -12.71 0.30
CA TRP A 40 4.51 -13.09 -1.01
C TRP A 40 5.42 -12.73 -2.20
N TYR A 41 6.61 -12.14 -1.97
CA TYR A 41 7.51 -11.75 -3.08
C TYR A 41 7.88 -12.91 -4.04
N ASN A 42 7.87 -14.15 -3.54
CA ASN A 42 8.25 -15.37 -4.29
C ASN A 42 7.15 -16.43 -4.37
N SER A 43 5.93 -16.09 -3.95
CA SER A 43 4.81 -17.03 -3.91
C SER A 43 3.49 -16.30 -4.09
N CYS A 44 2.48 -17.00 -4.58
CA CYS A 44 1.16 -16.43 -4.77
C CYS A 44 0.37 -16.45 -3.47
N ASN A 45 -0.40 -15.40 -3.19
CA ASN A 45 -1.28 -15.36 -2.02
C ASN A 45 -2.60 -16.13 -2.26
N HIS A 46 -2.81 -16.59 -3.50
CA HIS A 46 -4.03 -17.24 -3.94
C HIS A 46 -3.74 -18.16 -5.13
N VAL A 47 -4.55 -19.21 -5.27
CA VAL A 47 -4.55 -20.11 -6.44
C VAL A 47 -5.95 -20.09 -7.04
N CYS A 48 -6.05 -19.69 -8.30
CA CYS A 48 -7.30 -19.70 -9.04
C CYS A 48 -7.43 -21.04 -9.76
N GLY A 49 -8.59 -21.70 -9.64
CA GLY A 49 -8.90 -22.86 -10.50
C GLY A 49 -9.06 -22.47 -11.97
N ASP A 50 -9.64 -21.28 -12.22
CA ASP A 50 -9.64 -20.61 -13.52
C ASP A 50 -9.58 -19.09 -13.29
N TYR A 51 -9.04 -18.36 -14.27
CA TYR A 51 -8.87 -16.91 -14.24
C TYR A 51 -10.13 -16.10 -13.87
N ARG A 52 -11.30 -16.50 -14.36
CA ARG A 52 -12.60 -15.84 -14.09
C ARG A 52 -12.99 -15.96 -12.62
N ALA A 53 -12.53 -17.00 -11.92
CA ALA A 53 -12.78 -17.20 -10.50
C ALA A 53 -12.08 -16.17 -9.61
N CYS A 54 -11.05 -15.49 -10.15
CA CYS A 54 -10.30 -14.45 -9.45
C CYS A 54 -10.67 -13.03 -9.87
N THR A 55 -11.89 -12.86 -10.40
CA THR A 55 -12.51 -11.56 -10.67
C THR A 55 -13.77 -11.42 -9.80
N PRO A 56 -14.09 -10.25 -9.22
CA PRO A 56 -13.42 -8.95 -9.31
C PRO A 56 -12.29 -8.74 -8.29
N TRP A 57 -12.02 -9.72 -7.43
CA TRP A 57 -11.12 -9.59 -6.29
C TRP A 57 -9.66 -9.62 -6.72
N SER A 58 -8.92 -8.60 -6.32
CA SER A 58 -7.52 -8.45 -6.63
C SER A 58 -6.70 -9.33 -5.69
N PHE A 59 -6.28 -10.49 -6.18
CA PHE A 59 -5.32 -11.36 -5.49
C PHE A 59 -3.94 -11.23 -6.13
N TRP A 60 -2.91 -11.43 -5.32
CA TRP A 60 -1.54 -11.52 -5.78
C TRP A 60 -1.26 -12.93 -6.32
N GLY A 61 -1.00 -13.01 -7.62
CA GLY A 61 -0.59 -14.25 -8.26
C GLY A 61 0.03 -14.00 -9.63
N TRP A 62 0.60 -15.05 -10.22
CA TRP A 62 1.18 -15.08 -11.56
C TRP A 62 0.66 -16.30 -12.34
N GLU A 63 1.18 -16.52 -13.54
CA GLU A 63 0.74 -17.57 -14.48
C GLU A 63 0.56 -18.95 -13.83
N ASN A 64 1.52 -19.40 -13.04
CA ASN A 64 1.48 -20.74 -12.43
C ASN A 64 0.43 -20.92 -11.32
N CYS A 65 -0.13 -19.83 -10.80
CA CYS A 65 -1.10 -19.89 -9.69
C CYS A 65 -2.51 -19.55 -10.13
N CYS A 66 -2.64 -18.72 -11.17
CA CYS A 66 -3.94 -18.21 -11.60
C CYS A 66 -4.30 -18.64 -13.02
N GLY A 67 -3.40 -19.37 -13.70
CA GLY A 67 -3.65 -19.99 -15.00
C GLY A 67 -3.77 -18.99 -16.17
N TYR A 68 -3.23 -17.78 -16.04
CA TYR A 68 -3.24 -16.76 -17.10
C TYR A 68 -1.83 -16.37 -17.51
N GLN A 69 -1.61 -16.17 -18.81
CA GLN A 69 -0.33 -15.69 -19.32
C GLN A 69 -0.11 -14.25 -18.84
N SER A 70 1.03 -13.95 -18.21
CA SER A 70 1.40 -12.57 -17.84
C SER A 70 1.49 -11.71 -19.10
N HIS A 71 0.78 -10.58 -19.17
CA HIS A 71 0.85 -9.64 -20.30
C HIS A 71 1.72 -8.41 -19.96
N GLY A 72 2.37 -8.41 -18.80
CA GLY A 72 3.00 -7.23 -18.20
C GLY A 72 2.38 -6.92 -16.83
N GLY A 73 2.81 -5.83 -16.17
CA GLY A 73 2.06 -5.31 -15.00
C GLY A 73 2.13 -6.09 -13.67
N ASP A 74 2.64 -7.32 -13.60
CA ASP A 74 2.74 -8.08 -12.34
C ASP A 74 3.51 -7.33 -11.24
N CYS A 75 4.50 -6.53 -11.61
CA CYS A 75 5.20 -5.65 -10.67
C CYS A 75 4.26 -4.62 -10.02
N ALA A 76 3.36 -4.02 -10.80
CA ALA A 76 2.36 -3.09 -10.30
C ALA A 76 1.28 -3.82 -9.49
N ASN A 77 0.87 -5.03 -9.90
CA ASN A 77 -0.02 -5.87 -9.13
C ASN A 77 0.57 -6.15 -7.73
N PHE A 78 1.79 -6.68 -7.65
CA PHE A 78 2.48 -6.98 -6.39
C PHE A 78 2.52 -5.78 -5.44
N VAL A 79 2.92 -4.62 -5.95
CA VAL A 79 2.97 -3.39 -5.15
C VAL A 79 1.57 -2.98 -4.72
N SER A 80 0.58 -2.95 -5.62
CA SER A 80 -0.80 -2.57 -5.29
C SER A 80 -1.40 -3.48 -4.21
N GLN A 81 -1.13 -4.80 -4.27
CA GLN A 81 -1.57 -5.77 -3.27
C GLN A 81 -0.91 -5.56 -1.91
N SER A 82 0.38 -5.20 -1.91
CA SER A 82 1.08 -4.82 -0.68
C SER A 82 0.46 -3.57 -0.06
N LEU A 83 0.11 -2.56 -0.86
CA LEU A 83 -0.56 -1.35 -0.40
C LEU A 83 -1.99 -1.62 0.13
N ILE A 84 -2.76 -2.45 -0.57
CA ILE A 84 -4.11 -2.88 -0.15
C ILE A 84 -4.03 -3.59 1.20
N ALA A 85 -3.08 -4.52 1.38
CA ALA A 85 -2.84 -5.16 2.67
C ALA A 85 -2.47 -4.15 3.76
N GLY A 86 -1.78 -3.07 3.39
CA GLY A 86 -1.48 -1.93 4.26
C GLY A 86 -2.68 -1.02 4.55
N GLY A 87 -3.88 -1.26 4.00
CA GLY A 87 -5.07 -0.45 4.29
C GLY A 87 -5.48 0.53 3.20
N HIS A 88 -4.82 0.54 2.03
CA HIS A 88 -5.30 1.25 0.84
C HIS A 88 -6.39 0.45 0.11
N SER A 89 -7.52 0.22 0.77
CA SER A 89 -8.66 -0.52 0.19
C SER A 89 -9.24 0.19 -1.04
N ASP A 90 -9.05 1.49 -1.16
CA ASP A 90 -9.46 2.27 -2.32
C ASP A 90 -8.68 1.94 -3.62
N LEU A 91 -7.60 1.15 -3.51
CA LEU A 91 -6.93 0.52 -4.63
C LEU A 91 -7.60 -0.80 -5.04
N SER A 92 -8.59 -1.35 -4.31
CA SER A 92 -9.19 -2.64 -4.67
C SER A 92 -10.26 -2.55 -5.80
N GLY A 93 -10.50 -1.36 -6.37
CA GLY A 93 -11.44 -1.19 -7.48
C GLY A 93 -11.55 0.25 -8.01
N GLY A 94 -12.00 0.39 -9.27
CA GLY A 94 -12.30 1.68 -9.90
C GLY A 94 -11.17 2.33 -10.70
N THR A 95 -11.53 3.02 -11.78
CA THR A 95 -10.59 3.80 -12.62
C THR A 95 -10.20 5.08 -11.86
N PRO A 96 -8.92 5.52 -11.85
CA PRO A 96 -7.75 4.99 -12.56
C PRO A 96 -6.88 4.05 -11.71
N CYS A 97 -7.37 3.60 -10.56
CA CYS A 97 -6.61 2.99 -9.48
C CYS A 97 -7.01 1.53 -9.23
N ARG A 98 -7.22 0.75 -10.29
CA ARG A 98 -7.60 -0.66 -10.13
C ARG A 98 -6.39 -1.47 -9.72
N GLY A 99 -6.36 -1.88 -8.46
CA GLY A 99 -5.66 -3.05 -7.99
C GLY A 99 -6.18 -4.24 -8.77
N TYR A 100 -5.25 -4.95 -9.37
CA TYR A 100 -5.50 -5.89 -10.43
C TYR A 100 -6.15 -7.18 -9.93
N PRO A 101 -7.30 -7.61 -10.48
CA PRO A 101 -7.62 -9.03 -10.49
C PRO A 101 -6.71 -9.71 -11.52
N CYS A 102 -5.86 -10.62 -11.04
CA CYS A 102 -5.16 -11.67 -11.80
C CYS A 102 -5.15 -11.47 -13.33
N GLY A 103 -4.39 -10.52 -13.88
CA GLY A 103 -4.11 -10.42 -15.33
C GLY A 103 -5.19 -9.90 -16.28
N LYS A 104 -6.29 -9.29 -15.84
CA LYS A 104 -7.32 -8.76 -16.79
C LYS A 104 -7.12 -7.34 -17.27
N GLU A 105 -6.57 -6.49 -16.41
CA GLU A 105 -6.55 -5.05 -16.61
C GLU A 105 -5.20 -4.52 -16.15
N GLU A 106 -4.22 -4.59 -17.05
CA GLU A 106 -2.85 -4.31 -16.67
C GLU A 106 -2.53 -2.81 -16.56
N ILE A 107 -2.75 -2.23 -15.37
CA ILE A 107 -2.29 -0.89 -15.02
C ILE A 107 -0.77 -0.88 -14.83
N GLY A 108 0.00 -0.79 -15.92
CA GLY A 108 1.47 -0.80 -15.86
C GLY A 108 2.06 0.13 -14.78
N ALA A 109 3.27 -0.15 -14.32
CA ALA A 109 3.88 0.51 -13.15
C ALA A 109 3.79 2.06 -13.18
N LYS A 110 3.90 2.68 -14.36
CA LYS A 110 3.69 4.13 -14.54
C LYS A 110 2.30 4.60 -14.12
N ASN A 111 1.27 3.86 -14.52
CA ASN A 111 -0.12 4.18 -14.22
C ASN A 111 -0.43 3.98 -12.73
N LEU A 112 0.21 3.00 -12.07
CA LEU A 112 0.16 2.87 -10.61
C LEU A 112 0.73 4.13 -9.94
N GLY A 113 1.91 4.60 -10.36
CA GLY A 113 2.49 5.85 -9.86
C GLY A 113 1.55 7.06 -10.02
N ASP A 114 0.99 7.26 -11.21
CA ASP A 114 0.03 8.36 -11.45
C ASP A 114 -1.26 8.22 -10.63
N CYS A 115 -1.73 7.00 -10.41
CA CYS A 115 -2.85 6.73 -9.53
C CYS A 115 -2.54 7.17 -8.09
N LEU A 116 -1.41 6.75 -7.53
CA LEU A 116 -1.01 7.11 -6.16
C LEU A 116 -0.90 8.64 -6.00
N VAL A 117 -0.33 9.33 -7.00
CA VAL A 117 -0.30 10.81 -7.01
C VAL A 117 -1.69 11.41 -6.97
N LYS A 118 -2.63 10.91 -7.77
CA LYS A 118 -4.04 11.36 -7.73
C LYS A 118 -4.71 11.10 -6.37
N LYS A 119 -4.24 10.10 -5.63
CA LYS A 119 -4.67 9.78 -4.26
C LYS A 119 -3.93 10.57 -3.18
N GLY A 120 -3.10 11.55 -3.56
CA GLY A 120 -2.43 12.46 -2.62
C GLY A 120 -1.04 12.02 -2.19
N TRP A 121 -0.48 10.98 -2.81
CA TRP A 121 0.93 10.63 -2.58
C TRP A 121 1.84 11.72 -3.16
N MET A 122 2.86 12.09 -2.40
CA MET A 122 3.91 12.98 -2.88
C MET A 122 4.81 12.24 -3.85
N ARG A 123 5.20 12.90 -4.94
CA ARG A 123 6.10 12.36 -5.95
C ARG A 123 7.36 13.21 -6.09
N THR A 124 8.50 12.55 -6.15
CA THR A 124 9.73 13.11 -6.71
C THR A 124 10.20 12.25 -7.87
N CYS A 125 10.93 12.82 -8.83
CA CYS A 125 11.52 12.01 -9.88
C CYS A 125 12.80 12.61 -10.47
N GLY A 126 13.77 11.74 -10.77
CA GLY A 126 15.04 12.15 -11.37
C GLY A 126 15.94 10.98 -11.79
N TYR A 127 16.96 11.30 -12.57
CA TYR A 127 17.97 10.32 -13.01
C TYR A 127 18.83 9.86 -11.82
N ARG A 128 18.77 8.57 -11.51
CA ARG A 128 19.44 7.89 -10.39
C ARG A 128 19.27 8.65 -9.08
N GLN A 129 18.10 9.25 -8.88
CA GLN A 129 17.83 10.12 -7.76
C GLN A 129 17.90 9.35 -6.45
N ALA A 130 18.74 9.80 -5.51
CA ALA A 130 18.79 9.20 -4.18
C ALA A 130 17.39 9.20 -3.51
N PRO A 131 17.12 8.26 -2.60
CA PRO A 131 15.91 8.28 -1.79
C PRO A 131 15.82 9.62 -1.05
N PRO A 132 14.64 10.24 -0.97
CA PRO A 132 14.48 11.46 -0.20
C PRO A 132 14.68 11.19 1.30
N SER A 133 15.03 12.23 2.05
CA SER A 133 15.40 12.12 3.47
C SER A 133 14.27 11.62 4.37
N ASN A 134 13.02 11.74 3.94
CA ASN A 134 11.83 11.27 4.63
C ASN A 134 11.29 9.94 4.07
N ILE A 135 12.10 9.17 3.32
CA ILE A 135 11.72 7.84 2.83
C ILE A 135 11.34 6.92 4.00
N GLN A 136 10.26 6.15 3.82
CA GLN A 136 9.77 5.22 4.83
C GLN A 136 9.49 3.85 4.24
N ILE A 137 9.43 2.84 5.12
CA ILE A 137 8.89 1.53 4.78
C ILE A 137 7.47 1.72 4.23
N GLY A 138 7.11 0.96 3.19
CA GLY A 138 5.83 1.06 2.51
C GLY A 138 5.73 2.17 1.47
N ASP A 139 6.74 3.03 1.31
CA ASP A 139 6.82 3.91 0.15
C ASP A 139 7.04 3.10 -1.15
N VAL A 140 6.74 3.70 -2.29
CA VAL A 140 6.83 3.05 -3.61
C VAL A 140 7.93 3.68 -4.44
N LEU A 141 8.69 2.85 -5.14
CA LEU A 141 9.67 3.25 -6.14
C LEU A 141 9.22 2.74 -7.51
N ILE A 142 9.05 3.67 -8.46
CA ILE A 142 8.86 3.33 -9.86
C ILE A 142 10.16 3.64 -10.62
N TYR A 143 10.70 2.64 -11.30
CA TYR A 143 11.85 2.79 -12.20
C TYR A 143 11.37 3.04 -13.62
N HIS A 144 12.09 3.85 -14.39
CA HIS A 144 11.81 4.12 -15.80
C HIS A 144 13.08 4.05 -16.66
N THR A 145 12.91 3.67 -17.94
CA THR A 145 14.02 3.50 -18.89
C THR A 145 14.59 4.85 -19.36
N ASN A 146 13.75 5.74 -19.92
CA ASN A 146 14.25 6.96 -20.56
C ASN A 146 13.93 8.27 -19.84
N SER A 147 12.81 8.31 -19.13
CA SER A 147 12.37 9.48 -18.37
C SER A 147 11.28 9.09 -17.36
N CYS A 148 11.01 9.96 -16.40
CA CYS A 148 9.91 9.80 -15.44
C CYS A 148 8.51 9.71 -16.06
N SER A 149 8.36 10.04 -17.35
CA SER A 149 7.09 9.93 -18.07
C SER A 149 6.98 8.64 -18.90
N ASP A 150 8.06 7.84 -18.97
CA ASP A 150 8.11 6.63 -19.78
C ASP A 150 7.17 5.56 -19.24
N SER A 151 6.42 4.93 -20.15
CA SER A 151 5.49 3.84 -19.84
C SER A 151 6.22 2.52 -19.59
N ASP A 152 7.45 2.37 -20.11
CA ASP A 152 8.32 1.24 -19.79
C ASP A 152 8.90 1.39 -18.37
N ALA A 153 8.08 1.02 -17.40
CA ALA A 153 8.32 1.23 -15.99
C ALA A 153 8.28 -0.06 -15.17
N HIS A 154 8.87 -0.04 -13.98
CA HIS A 154 8.83 -1.16 -13.03
C HIS A 154 8.52 -0.67 -11.62
N ALA A 155 7.61 -1.34 -10.91
CA ALA A 155 7.21 -0.96 -9.56
C ALA A 155 7.87 -1.84 -8.50
N ALA A 156 8.31 -1.21 -7.41
CA ALA A 156 8.81 -1.87 -6.21
C ALA A 156 8.30 -1.16 -4.95
N ILE A 157 8.23 -1.87 -3.84
CA ILE A 157 7.86 -1.32 -2.52
C ILE A 157 9.08 -1.30 -1.61
N VAL A 158 9.23 -0.23 -0.82
CA VAL A 158 10.30 -0.07 0.17
C VAL A 158 10.01 -0.96 1.37
N THR A 159 10.93 -1.87 1.68
CA THR A 159 10.77 -2.87 2.75
C THR A 159 11.79 -2.74 3.88
N TYR A 160 12.80 -1.88 3.72
CA TYR A 160 13.79 -1.57 4.74
C TYR A 160 14.36 -0.17 4.54
N VAL A 161 14.54 0.56 5.64
CA VAL A 161 15.20 1.87 5.69
C VAL A 161 16.09 1.92 6.94
N ASN A 162 17.38 2.19 6.76
CA ASN A 162 18.32 2.50 7.83
C ASN A 162 19.34 3.54 7.35
N GLY A 163 19.07 4.81 7.65
CA GLY A 163 19.86 5.92 7.11
C GLY A 163 19.81 5.91 5.57
N SER A 164 20.96 5.76 4.92
CA SER A 164 21.08 5.67 3.46
C SER A 164 20.89 4.27 2.90
N ASP A 165 20.82 3.22 3.73
CA ASP A 165 20.50 1.86 3.29
C ASP A 165 18.97 1.74 3.10
N VAL A 166 18.54 1.90 1.86
CA VAL A 166 17.14 1.72 1.44
C VAL A 166 17.05 0.47 0.58
N ARG A 167 16.16 -0.45 0.98
CA ARG A 167 15.93 -1.69 0.25
C ARG A 167 14.48 -1.82 -0.17
N ILE A 168 14.31 -2.43 -1.32
CA ILE A 168 13.04 -2.66 -1.98
C ILE A 168 12.78 -4.15 -2.13
N SER A 169 11.51 -4.50 -2.24
CA SER A 169 11.07 -5.80 -2.70
C SER A 169 10.18 -5.63 -3.92
N CYS A 170 10.32 -6.52 -4.89
CA CYS A 170 9.50 -6.53 -6.09
C CYS A 170 9.34 -7.95 -6.61
N HIS A 171 8.28 -8.16 -7.38
CA HIS A 171 8.01 -9.46 -7.94
C HIS A 171 9.01 -9.89 -9.01
N SER A 172 9.46 -8.97 -9.89
CA SER A 172 10.28 -9.37 -11.04
C SER A 172 11.53 -10.10 -10.58
N SER A 173 11.62 -11.40 -10.90
CA SER A 173 12.67 -12.31 -10.46
C SER A 173 12.71 -12.60 -8.95
N ASN A 174 11.57 -12.48 -8.24
CA ASN A 174 11.40 -12.79 -6.81
C ASN A 174 12.42 -12.09 -5.91
N GLN A 175 12.47 -10.75 -5.99
CA GLN A 175 13.49 -9.95 -5.30
C GLN A 175 12.98 -9.47 -3.94
N LYS A 176 13.67 -9.88 -2.88
CA LYS A 176 13.45 -9.40 -1.51
C LYS A 176 14.63 -8.59 -1.01
N ASP A 177 14.34 -7.44 -0.41
CA ASP A 177 15.31 -6.54 0.24
C ASP A 177 16.57 -6.29 -0.60
N LYS A 178 16.38 -6.00 -1.89
CA LYS A 178 17.48 -5.54 -2.77
C LYS A 178 17.72 -4.06 -2.56
N ALA A 179 18.97 -3.62 -2.74
CA ALA A 179 19.27 -2.20 -2.78
C ALA A 179 18.37 -1.49 -3.81
N TYR A 180 17.91 -0.27 -3.51
CA TYR A 180 17.06 0.50 -4.43
C TYR A 180 17.74 0.82 -5.78
N THR A 181 19.04 0.60 -5.90
CA THR A 181 19.80 0.73 -7.14
C THR A 181 19.80 -0.55 -7.99
N TYR A 182 19.06 -1.59 -7.61
CA TYR A 182 19.01 -2.89 -8.29
C TYR A 182 18.77 -2.78 -9.80
N MET A 183 17.91 -1.86 -10.25
CA MET A 183 17.59 -1.66 -11.67
C MET A 183 18.32 -0.47 -12.32
N ALA A 184 19.30 0.15 -11.65
CA ALA A 184 19.96 1.38 -12.08
C ALA A 184 20.58 1.35 -13.49
N ASN A 185 20.91 0.16 -13.98
CA ASN A 185 21.56 -0.03 -15.28
C ASN A 185 20.57 -0.13 -16.44
N ILE A 186 19.33 -0.55 -16.16
CA ILE A 186 18.30 -0.77 -17.18
C ILE A 186 17.19 0.28 -17.12
N LYS A 187 16.91 0.81 -15.93
CA LYS A 187 15.86 1.80 -15.68
C LYS A 187 16.38 2.87 -14.71
N PRO A 188 17.24 3.79 -15.18
CA PRO A 188 17.98 4.71 -14.32
C PRO A 188 17.14 5.86 -13.77
N TYR A 189 15.93 6.12 -14.26
CA TYR A 189 15.08 7.19 -13.73
C TYR A 189 14.21 6.66 -12.60
N TYR A 190 14.24 7.32 -11.44
CA TYR A 190 13.56 6.87 -10.23
C TYR A 190 12.47 7.86 -9.86
N GLU A 191 11.25 7.38 -9.77
CA GLU A 191 10.09 8.08 -9.22
C GLU A 191 9.80 7.55 -7.82
N TRP A 192 10.05 8.38 -6.81
CA TRP A 192 9.75 8.04 -5.41
C TRP A 192 8.37 8.58 -5.04
N LEU A 193 7.52 7.70 -4.53
CA LEU A 193 6.16 8.00 -4.10
C LEU A 193 6.04 7.78 -2.59
N HIS A 194 5.60 8.84 -1.90
CA HIS A 194 5.47 8.87 -0.45
C HIS A 194 4.03 9.10 -0.03
N PHE A 195 3.53 8.23 0.85
CA PHE A 195 2.28 8.50 1.52
C PHE A 195 2.47 9.61 2.56
N THR A 196 1.63 10.64 2.51
CA THR A 196 1.70 11.83 3.39
C THR A 196 0.61 11.87 4.45
N GLY A 197 -0.30 10.89 4.45
CA GLY A 197 -1.33 10.81 5.48
C GLY A 197 -0.71 10.55 6.86
N ASN A 198 -1.40 11.00 7.91
CA ASN A 198 -0.90 10.90 9.28
C ASN A 198 -0.72 9.42 9.70
N ASP A 199 0.53 8.97 9.85
CA ASP A 199 0.90 7.69 10.47
C ASP A 199 0.57 7.64 11.99
N ASN A 200 0.05 8.73 12.57
CA ASN A 200 -0.01 8.99 14.02
C ASN A 200 -1.16 8.33 14.80
N TRP A 201 -1.96 7.43 14.23
CA TRP A 201 -3.10 6.83 14.95
C TRP A 201 -2.81 5.50 15.66
N GLN A 202 -1.59 4.95 15.55
CA GLN A 202 -1.18 3.79 16.34
C GLN A 202 -1.20 4.03 17.88
N VAL A 203 -1.40 5.28 18.33
CA VAL A 203 -1.46 5.65 19.76
C VAL A 203 -2.82 5.34 20.41
N CYS A 204 -3.86 4.96 19.65
CA CYS A 204 -5.17 4.59 20.21
C CYS A 204 -5.47 3.07 20.18
N ARG A 205 -4.47 2.20 20.14
CA ARG A 205 -4.66 0.80 20.58
C ARG A 205 -4.59 0.77 22.10
N LEU A 206 -5.71 1.10 22.74
CA LEU A 206 -5.90 0.94 24.17
C LEU A 206 -5.51 -0.50 24.56
N ARG A 207 -4.53 -0.60 25.46
CA ARG A 207 -4.30 -1.79 26.29
C ARG A 207 -5.59 -2.10 27.04
N PHE A 208 -6.42 -2.98 26.50
CA PHE A 208 -7.55 -3.56 27.23
C PHE A 208 -7.15 -4.85 27.96
N SER A 209 -5.84 -5.11 28.15
CA SER A 209 -5.35 -6.29 28.87
C SER A 209 -4.96 -6.04 30.33
N GLU A 210 -5.30 -4.89 30.92
CA GLU A 210 -4.92 -4.55 32.32
C GLU A 210 -6.12 -4.17 33.22
N PHE A 211 -7.35 -4.51 32.84
CA PHE A 211 -8.52 -4.42 33.74
C PHE A 211 -9.26 -5.76 33.80
N SER A 212 -8.57 -6.75 34.35
CA SER A 212 -9.22 -7.91 34.95
C SER A 212 -8.38 -8.35 36.14
N ASP A 213 -8.55 -7.62 37.24
CA ASP A 213 -8.44 -8.08 38.63
C ASP A 213 -9.51 -7.35 39.44
#